data_AF-A0A956VWQ3-F1
#
_entry.id   AF-A0A956VWQ3-F1
#
_cell.length_a   1.000
_cell.length_b   1.000
_cell.length_c   1.000
_cell.angle_alpha   90.00
_cell.angle_beta   90.00
_cell.angle_gamma   90.00
#
_symmetry.space_group_name_H-M   'P 1'
#
loop_
_entity.id
_entity.type
_entity.pdbx_description
1 polymer ?
#
loop_
_entity_poly.entity_id
_entity_poly.type
_entity_poly.pdbx_seq_one_letter_code
_entity_poly.pdbx_strand_id
1 'polypeptide(L)'
;DPLPPVDAQVTLTITAADAAGNPIVGESGDMSIVQQPGDSAYIAPSAYTTGPDGTADVVLHTGSQPGLIRVTSPCGPAAVMANVNVGQPPGPPSTGTGLDSTDGPAMPLLAGFALMGTAVTGAGLAFARRRTRS
;
A
#
# COMPACT_ATOMS: atom_id res chain seq x y z
N ASP A 1 -17.86 -1.79 1.87
CA ASP A 1 -16.87 -2.48 1.03
C ASP A 1 -15.69 -2.98 1.83
N PRO A 2 -15.09 -4.11 1.43
CA PRO A 2 -13.76 -4.49 1.91
C PRO A 2 -12.74 -3.41 1.53
N LEU A 3 -11.78 -3.15 2.41
CA LEU A 3 -10.67 -2.23 2.11
C LEU A 3 -9.80 -2.82 0.99
N PRO A 4 -9.28 -2.00 0.05
CA PRO A 4 -8.29 -2.46 -0.90
C PRO A 4 -7.08 -3.02 -0.15
N PRO A 5 -6.51 -4.15 -0.58
CA PRO A 5 -5.31 -4.70 0.04
C PRO A 5 -4.07 -3.87 -0.31
N VAL A 6 -2.97 -4.12 0.41
CA VAL A 6 -1.63 -3.67 0.01
C VAL A 6 -1.22 -4.26 -1.34
N ASP A 7 -0.29 -3.58 -2.02
CA ASP A 7 0.27 -3.92 -3.33
C ASP A 7 -0.81 -4.12 -4.42
N ALA A 8 -1.94 -3.43 -4.26
CA ALA A 8 -3.08 -3.47 -5.16
C ALA A 8 -3.15 -2.21 -6.02
N GLN A 9 -4.01 -2.27 -7.04
CA GLN A 9 -4.37 -1.13 -7.87
C GLN A 9 -5.80 -0.69 -7.56
N VAL A 10 -5.99 0.61 -7.41
CA VAL A 10 -7.28 1.26 -7.18
C VAL A 10 -7.47 2.32 -8.25
N THR A 11 -8.54 2.22 -9.03
CA THR A 11 -8.93 3.27 -9.97
C THR A 11 -9.55 4.43 -9.20
N LEU A 12 -8.99 5.62 -9.42
CA LEU A 12 -9.52 6.87 -8.92
C LEU A 12 -10.17 7.61 -10.08
N THR A 13 -11.47 7.88 -9.98
CA THR A 13 -12.21 8.67 -10.96
C THR A 13 -12.29 10.12 -10.51
N ILE A 14 -11.71 11.01 -11.30
CA ILE A 14 -11.88 12.45 -11.21
C ILE A 14 -13.19 12.80 -11.90
N THR A 15 -13.98 13.70 -11.32
CA THR A 15 -15.19 14.25 -11.94
C THR A 15 -15.13 15.77 -11.86
N ALA A 16 -15.11 16.42 -13.02
CA ALA A 16 -15.17 17.86 -13.15
C ALA A 16 -16.57 18.27 -13.61
N ALA A 17 -17.24 19.09 -12.80
CA ALA A 17 -18.54 19.65 -13.12
C ALA A 17 -18.59 21.14 -12.75
N ASP A 18 -19.39 21.91 -13.50
CA ASP A 18 -19.64 23.32 -13.20
C ASP A 18 -20.60 23.48 -12.00
N ALA A 19 -20.87 24.73 -11.59
CA ALA A 19 -21.77 25.02 -10.49
C ALA A 19 -23.23 24.57 -10.72
N ALA A 20 -23.62 24.31 -11.97
CA ALA A 20 -24.93 23.79 -12.34
C ALA A 20 -24.95 22.25 -12.47
N GLY A 21 -23.80 21.59 -12.30
CA GLY A 21 -23.66 20.13 -12.40
C GLY A 21 -23.40 19.62 -13.83
N ASN A 22 -23.12 20.49 -14.79
CA ASN A 22 -22.77 20.05 -16.15
C ASN A 22 -21.31 19.58 -16.19
N PRO A 23 -20.99 18.52 -16.96
CA PRO A 23 -19.63 18.03 -17.06
C PRO A 23 -18.71 19.05 -17.73
N ILE A 24 -17.50 19.22 -17.18
CA ILE A 24 -16.44 20.05 -17.76
C ILE A 24 -15.49 19.14 -18.54
N VAL A 25 -15.44 19.34 -19.86
CA VAL A 25 -14.61 18.56 -20.78
C VAL A 25 -13.25 19.23 -20.97
N GLY A 26 -12.17 18.44 -20.99
CA GLY A 26 -10.82 18.91 -21.27
C GLY A 26 -10.11 19.57 -20.08
N GLU A 27 -10.67 19.46 -18.86
CA GLU A 27 -9.99 19.92 -17.64
C GLU A 27 -8.80 19.01 -17.36
N SER A 28 -7.61 19.59 -17.21
CA SER A 28 -6.36 18.85 -17.01
C SER A 28 -5.74 19.16 -15.67
N GLY A 29 -5.14 18.16 -15.03
CA GLY A 29 -4.42 18.32 -13.78
C GLY A 29 -3.43 17.18 -13.55
N ASP A 30 -2.74 17.23 -12.42
CA ASP A 30 -1.83 16.17 -11.96
C ASP A 30 -2.16 15.81 -10.51
N MET A 31 -2.42 14.51 -10.28
CA MET A 31 -2.70 13.98 -8.95
C MET A 31 -1.43 13.66 -8.20
N SER A 32 -1.40 14.06 -6.93
CA SER A 32 -0.26 13.80 -6.04
C SER A 32 -0.69 13.16 -4.73
N ILE A 33 0.19 12.32 -4.17
CA ILE A 33 0.04 11.76 -2.83
C ILE A 33 0.60 12.77 -1.83
N VAL A 34 -0.22 13.20 -0.88
CA VAL A 34 0.18 14.12 0.20
C VAL A 34 0.40 13.42 1.53
N GLN A 35 -0.10 12.18 1.66
CA GLN A 35 0.11 11.33 2.83
C GLN A 35 0.01 9.86 2.40
N GLN A 36 0.88 9.01 2.93
CA GLN A 36 0.82 7.56 2.73
C GLN A 36 1.51 6.84 3.89
N PRO A 37 1.14 5.58 4.18
CA PRO A 37 1.95 4.70 5.01
C PRO A 37 3.20 4.27 4.22
N GLY A 38 4.39 4.64 4.72
CA GLY A 38 5.66 4.35 4.05
C GLY A 38 5.83 5.19 2.77
N ASP A 39 6.61 4.67 1.81
CA ASP A 39 7.03 5.41 0.61
C ASP A 39 6.80 4.65 -0.71
N SER A 40 6.06 3.53 -0.68
CA SER A 40 5.90 2.66 -1.86
C SER A 40 4.59 2.85 -2.64
N ALA A 41 3.66 3.70 -2.19
CA ALA A 41 2.49 4.04 -2.97
C ALA A 41 2.83 5.09 -4.04
N TYR A 42 2.22 4.96 -5.22
CA TYR A 42 2.42 5.86 -6.34
C TYR A 42 1.18 5.93 -7.24
N ILE A 43 1.08 6.96 -8.07
CA ILE A 43 -0.01 7.15 -9.03
C ILE A 43 0.56 7.06 -10.45
N ALA A 44 -0.07 6.26 -11.31
CA ALA A 44 0.36 6.10 -12.69
C ALA A 44 -0.83 5.86 -13.63
N PRO A 45 -1.07 6.73 -14.63
CA PRO A 45 -0.47 8.05 -14.80
C PRO A 45 -0.94 9.03 -13.71
N SER A 46 -0.11 10.00 -13.31
CA SER A 46 -0.51 11.09 -12.38
C SER A 46 -1.29 12.20 -13.08
N ALA A 47 -0.90 12.51 -14.31
CA ALA A 47 -1.57 13.48 -15.16
C ALA A 47 -2.87 12.92 -15.74
N TYR A 48 -3.89 13.76 -15.83
CA TYR A 48 -5.18 13.41 -16.40
C TYR A 48 -5.77 14.55 -17.24
N THR A 49 -6.76 14.22 -18.06
CA THR A 49 -7.59 15.19 -18.79
C THR A 49 -8.99 14.64 -18.88
N THR A 50 -10.01 15.43 -18.50
CA THR A 50 -11.39 14.95 -18.48
C THR A 50 -11.95 14.73 -19.88
N GLY A 51 -12.65 13.62 -20.04
CA GLY A 51 -13.33 13.22 -21.26
C GLY A 51 -14.66 13.93 -21.49
N PRO A 52 -15.43 13.50 -22.50
CA PRO A 52 -16.71 14.11 -22.89
C PRO A 52 -17.80 14.08 -21.80
N ASP A 53 -17.67 13.19 -20.82
CA ASP A 53 -18.54 13.03 -19.66
C ASP A 53 -18.04 13.79 -18.42
N GLY A 54 -16.97 14.56 -18.56
CA GLY A 54 -16.35 15.32 -17.47
C GLY A 54 -15.58 14.44 -16.49
N THR A 55 -15.27 13.19 -16.84
CA THR A 55 -14.51 12.29 -15.97
C THR A 55 -13.13 11.97 -16.52
N ALA A 56 -12.21 11.60 -15.62
CA ALA A 56 -10.94 11.01 -15.98
C ALA A 56 -10.55 9.97 -14.94
N ASP A 57 -9.91 8.89 -15.38
CA ASP A 57 -9.43 7.85 -14.48
C ASP A 57 -7.91 7.88 -14.37
N VAL A 58 -7.41 7.65 -13.16
CA VAL A 58 -6.01 7.32 -12.90
C VAL A 58 -5.91 6.14 -11.95
N VAL A 59 -4.74 5.51 -11.87
CA VAL A 59 -4.52 4.34 -11.03
C VAL A 59 -3.63 4.71 -9.85
N LEU A 60 -4.12 4.46 -8.63
CA LEU A 60 -3.34 4.47 -7.40
C LEU A 60 -2.84 3.05 -7.10
N HIS A 61 -1.55 2.92 -6.87
CA HIS A 61 -0.93 1.70 -6.36
C HIS A 61 -0.77 1.82 -4.84
N THR A 62 -1.40 0.92 -4.06
CA THR A 62 -1.61 1.08 -2.59
C THR A 62 -0.37 0.85 -1.71
N GLY A 63 0.80 0.57 -2.30
CA GLY A 63 2.04 0.32 -1.57
C GLY A 63 1.97 -0.90 -0.65
N SER A 64 3.05 -1.15 0.09
CA SER A 64 3.26 -2.41 0.83
C SER A 64 2.86 -2.33 2.31
N GLN A 65 2.47 -1.14 2.76
CA GLN A 65 2.09 -0.88 4.14
C GLN A 65 0.60 -0.54 4.25
N PRO A 66 -0.14 -1.16 5.17
CA PRO A 66 -1.54 -0.81 5.40
C PRO A 66 -1.64 0.58 6.04
N GLY A 67 -2.73 1.29 5.77
CA GLY A 67 -2.99 2.61 6.34
C GLY A 67 -3.68 3.58 5.39
N LEU A 68 -3.74 4.85 5.80
CA LEU A 68 -4.40 5.91 5.05
C LEU A 68 -3.47 6.52 4.00
N ILE A 69 -3.89 6.43 2.74
CA ILE A 69 -3.32 7.20 1.63
C ILE A 69 -4.22 8.40 1.36
N ARG A 70 -3.64 9.59 1.28
CA ARG A 70 -4.31 10.83 0.93
C ARG A 70 -3.76 11.37 -0.37
N VAL A 71 -4.64 11.58 -1.32
CA VAL A 71 -4.32 12.14 -2.63
C VAL A 71 -4.98 13.51 -2.78
N THR A 72 -4.35 14.38 -3.56
CA THR A 72 -4.87 15.69 -3.91
C THR A 72 -4.81 15.89 -5.41
N SER A 73 -5.77 16.64 -5.94
CA SER A 73 -5.80 17.06 -7.33
C SER A 73 -6.14 18.55 -7.44
N PRO A 74 -5.40 19.34 -8.25
CA PRO A 74 -5.81 20.68 -8.64
C PRO A 74 -6.87 20.57 -9.74
N CYS A 75 -8.15 20.50 -9.37
CA CYS A 75 -9.26 20.51 -10.33
C CYS A 75 -9.95 21.88 -10.25
N GLY A 76 -9.79 22.72 -11.27
CA GLY A 76 -10.28 24.10 -11.23
C GLY A 76 -9.60 24.98 -10.16
N PRO A 77 -10.30 25.98 -9.59
CA PRO A 77 -9.70 26.98 -8.69
C PRO A 77 -9.41 26.45 -7.28
N ALA A 78 -9.76 25.20 -6.96
CA ALA A 78 -9.59 24.62 -5.64
C ALA A 78 -8.98 23.21 -5.73
N ALA A 79 -8.12 22.87 -4.77
CA ALA A 79 -7.61 21.51 -4.66
C ALA A 79 -8.69 20.59 -4.04
N VAL A 80 -8.92 19.45 -4.67
CA VAL A 80 -9.80 18.38 -4.16
C VAL A 80 -8.95 17.30 -3.52
N MET A 81 -9.40 16.76 -2.39
CA MET A 81 -8.69 15.70 -1.66
C MET A 81 -9.53 14.42 -1.58
N ALA A 82 -8.89 13.28 -1.77
CA ALA A 82 -9.50 11.96 -1.55
C ALA A 82 -8.65 11.12 -0.59
N ASN A 83 -9.33 10.24 0.14
CA ASN A 83 -8.76 9.38 1.15
C ASN A 83 -9.01 7.92 0.75
N VAL A 84 -7.96 7.10 0.71
CA VAL A 84 -8.02 5.66 0.46
C VAL A 84 -7.46 4.95 1.68
N ASN A 85 -8.25 4.10 2.32
CA ASN A 85 -7.79 3.32 3.47
C ASN A 85 -7.42 1.91 2.98
N VAL A 86 -6.15 1.52 3.17
CA VAL A 86 -5.60 0.25 2.70
C VAL A 86 -5.58 -0.76 3.84
N GLY A 87 -6.21 -1.91 3.60
CA GLY A 87 -6.26 -3.02 4.56
C GLY A 87 -5.02 -3.91 4.51
N GLN A 88 -4.78 -4.66 5.58
CA GLN A 88 -3.77 -5.73 5.54
C GLN A 88 -4.12 -6.79 4.48
N PRO A 89 -3.11 -7.44 3.88
CA PRO A 89 -3.36 -8.57 3.00
C PRO A 89 -4.10 -9.68 3.76
N PRO A 90 -4.94 -10.49 3.09
CA PRO A 90 -5.52 -11.67 3.71
C PRO A 90 -4.41 -12.48 4.36
N GLY A 91 -4.55 -12.79 5.66
CA GLY A 91 -3.61 -13.65 6.35
C GLY A 91 -3.45 -14.97 5.58
N PRO A 92 -2.28 -15.64 5.67
CA PRO A 92 -2.12 -16.95 5.05
C PRO A 92 -3.30 -17.85 5.46
N PRO A 93 -3.79 -18.73 4.56
CA PRO A 93 -4.86 -19.65 4.93
C PRO A 93 -4.44 -20.36 6.21
N SER A 94 -5.34 -20.40 7.20
CA SER A 94 -5.13 -21.25 8.37
C SER A 94 -4.97 -22.67 7.84
N THR A 95 -3.73 -23.16 7.77
CA THR A 95 -3.50 -24.60 7.64
C THR A 95 -4.03 -25.15 8.95
N GLY A 96 -5.31 -25.54 8.95
CA GLY A 96 -5.94 -26.15 10.11
C GLY A 96 -4.97 -27.19 10.64
N THR A 97 -4.69 -27.14 11.93
CA THR A 97 -3.92 -28.19 12.59
C THR A 97 -4.67 -29.48 12.32
N GLY A 98 -4.21 -30.26 11.34
CA GLY A 98 -4.65 -31.61 11.12
C GLY A 98 -4.32 -32.36 12.40
N LEU A 99 -5.32 -32.45 13.29
CA LEU A 99 -5.37 -33.45 14.33
C LEU A 99 -6.26 -34.53 13.78
N ASP A 100 -5.65 -35.34 12.93
CA ASP A 100 -6.14 -36.63 12.51
C ASP A 100 -6.47 -37.42 13.78
N SER A 101 -7.67 -37.99 13.78
CA SER A 101 -8.32 -38.60 14.93
C SER A 101 -7.57 -39.81 15.47
N THR A 102 -7.41 -39.92 16.80
CA THR A 102 -7.57 -41.21 17.49
C THR A 102 -7.88 -41.03 18.98
N ASP A 103 -8.82 -41.85 19.44
CA ASP A 103 -9.47 -41.92 20.75
C ASP A 103 -8.54 -42.01 21.97
N GLY A 104 -8.97 -41.42 23.10
CA GLY A 104 -8.54 -41.85 24.45
C GLY A 104 -8.47 -40.73 25.49
N PRO A 105 -8.93 -40.94 26.75
CA PRO A 105 -8.94 -39.89 27.75
C PRO A 105 -7.54 -39.64 28.34
N ALA A 106 -7.22 -38.35 28.46
CA ALA A 106 -6.27 -37.69 29.36
C ALA A 106 -5.17 -38.52 30.05
N MET A 107 -3.90 -38.22 29.72
CA MET A 107 -2.78 -38.22 30.68
C MET A 107 -1.74 -37.15 30.31
N PRO A 108 -1.14 -36.42 31.27
CA PRO A 108 -0.12 -35.41 31.02
C PRO A 108 1.27 -36.06 30.97
N LEU A 109 2.10 -35.74 29.98
CA LEU A 109 3.51 -36.15 29.98
C LEU A 109 4.42 -34.99 29.57
N LEU A 110 5.26 -34.63 30.55
CA LEU A 110 6.47 -33.83 30.47
C LEU A 110 7.50 -34.40 29.47
N ALA A 111 8.41 -33.51 29.07
CA ALA A 111 9.69 -33.70 28.37
C ALA A 111 9.65 -33.56 26.83
N GLY A 112 10.59 -32.87 26.19
CA GLY A 112 11.86 -32.36 26.66
C GLY A 112 12.56 -31.43 25.65
N PHE A 113 13.55 -30.73 26.18
CA PHE A 113 14.53 -29.90 25.49
C PHE A 113 15.48 -30.70 24.59
N ALA A 114 15.87 -30.12 23.44
CA ALA A 114 17.20 -30.25 22.81
C ALA A 114 17.37 -29.08 21.81
N LEU A 115 18.11 -27.99 22.10
CA LEU A 115 19.56 -27.78 21.96
C LEU A 115 20.17 -28.23 20.62
N MET A 116 20.48 -27.28 19.72
CA MET A 116 21.82 -26.97 19.17
C MET A 116 21.76 -26.27 17.80
N GLY A 117 22.59 -25.23 17.64
CA GLY A 117 22.85 -24.62 16.33
C GLY A 117 23.50 -23.23 16.38
N THR A 118 24.66 -23.09 17.04
CA THR A 118 25.54 -21.91 16.93
C THR A 118 26.38 -21.96 15.66
N ALA A 119 26.50 -20.84 14.92
CA ALA A 119 27.67 -20.60 14.07
C ALA A 119 27.98 -19.10 13.83
N VAL A 120 29.02 -18.65 14.53
CA VAL A 120 30.18 -17.83 14.09
C VAL A 120 29.98 -16.46 13.41
N THR A 121 30.19 -15.42 14.21
CA THR A 121 31.21 -14.34 14.11
C THR A 121 31.69 -13.85 12.73
N GLY A 122 31.51 -12.55 12.47
CA GLY A 122 32.26 -11.80 11.46
C GLY A 122 32.39 -10.33 11.85
N ALA A 123 33.48 -10.00 12.54
CA ALA A 123 33.91 -8.61 12.79
C ALA A 123 34.61 -8.05 11.55
N GLY A 124 34.29 -6.82 11.17
CA GLY A 124 35.02 -6.05 10.17
C GLY A 124 34.94 -4.56 10.50
N LEU A 125 36.00 -4.03 11.11
CA LEU A 125 36.15 -2.65 11.54
C LEU A 125 37.18 -1.96 10.61
N ALA A 126 36.86 -0.74 10.15
CA ALA A 126 37.77 0.32 9.67
C ALA A 126 38.53 0.04 8.34
N PHE A 127 38.94 0.99 7.47
CA PHE A 127 38.93 2.47 7.37
C PHE A 127 39.37 2.79 5.92
N ALA A 128 38.91 3.87 5.28
CA ALA A 128 39.76 4.76 4.45
C ALA A 128 38.97 5.91 3.80
N ARG A 129 39.40 7.14 4.13
CA ARG A 129 39.10 8.40 3.44
C ARG A 129 39.67 8.40 2.01
N ARG A 130 39.02 9.10 1.07
CA ARG A 130 39.72 10.11 0.26
C ARG A 130 38.78 11.20 -0.28
N ARG A 131 39.15 12.43 0.06
CA ARG A 131 38.72 13.68 -0.60
C ARG A 131 39.33 13.72 -2.00
N THR A 132 38.57 14.22 -2.97
CA THR A 132 39.14 14.97 -4.10
C THR A 132 38.14 16.05 -4.50
N ARG A 133 38.55 17.32 -4.29
CA ARG A 133 38.02 18.49 -4.99
C ARG A 133 38.62 18.49 -6.40
N SER A 134 37.86 18.94 -7.39
CA SER A 134 38.37 19.76 -8.49
C SER A 134 37.44 20.94 -8.67
#